data_AF-A0A849NKH9-F1
#
_entry.id   AF-A0A849NKH9-F1
#
_cell.length_a   1.000
_cell.length_b   1.000
_cell.length_c   1.000
_cell.angle_alpha   90.00
_cell.angle_beta   90.00
_cell.angle_gamma   90.00
#
_symmetry.space_group_name_H-M   'P 1'
#
loop_
_entity.id
_entity.type
_entity.pdbx_description
1 polymer ?
#
loop_
_entity_poly.entity_id
_entity_poly.type
_entity_poly.pdbx_seq_one_letter_code
_entity_poly.pdbx_strand_id
1 'polypeptide(L)'
;TKDIPRKLNKENINKAIEDYLELLRDIPLNISANNILQLLTDLKRKELNAGPYPDVTLFEAANRIMTDLVILFGVKKLLNGCISEINFDEYEVEFGHENFNDNDIKAFDGRIELIGEAFNVAKTFFQPKKNKTLKKMRQQQKNNEKLLLIYNADAVNKNYVAKPRENEYHLQVKIEFD
;
A
#
# COMPACT_ATOMS: atom_id res chain seq x y z
N THR A 1 -6.18 -20.10 -4.22
CA THR A 1 -5.24 -18.97 -4.13
C THR A 1 -4.85 -18.83 -2.68
N LYS A 2 -3.58 -18.57 -2.35
CA LYS A 2 -3.21 -18.29 -0.95
C LYS A 2 -3.95 -17.04 -0.49
N ASP A 3 -4.67 -17.14 0.61
CA ASP A 3 -5.38 -16.00 1.19
C ASP A 3 -4.42 -15.26 2.13
N ILE A 4 -4.24 -13.97 1.89
CA ILE A 4 -3.31 -13.13 2.66
C ILE A 4 -4.11 -12.50 3.79
N PRO A 5 -3.73 -12.71 5.07
CA PRO A 5 -4.51 -12.25 6.20
C PRO A 5 -4.67 -10.73 6.18
N ARG A 6 -5.89 -10.25 6.49
CA ARG A 6 -6.20 -8.82 6.61
C ARG A 6 -5.90 -8.25 7.98
N LYS A 7 -5.71 -9.10 8.98
CA LYS A 7 -5.26 -8.72 10.32
C LYS A 7 -3.80 -9.07 10.47
N LEU A 8 -2.97 -8.06 10.57
CA LEU A 8 -1.52 -8.18 10.57
C LEU A 8 -0.95 -7.78 11.92
N ASN A 9 -0.13 -8.65 12.48
CA ASN A 9 0.54 -8.46 13.76
C ASN A 9 1.98 -9.00 13.69
N LYS A 10 2.73 -8.89 14.80
CA LYS A 10 4.13 -9.34 14.86
C LYS A 10 4.32 -10.82 14.55
N GLU A 11 3.32 -11.65 14.79
CA GLU A 11 3.38 -13.10 14.63
C GLU A 11 3.23 -13.51 13.16
N ASN A 12 2.41 -12.80 12.38
CA ASN A 12 2.05 -13.21 11.01
C ASN A 12 2.62 -12.32 9.88
N ILE A 13 3.10 -11.10 10.17
CA ILE A 13 3.45 -10.12 9.13
C ILE A 13 4.54 -10.62 8.17
N ASN A 14 5.55 -11.33 8.67
CA ASN A 14 6.62 -11.86 7.82
C ASN A 14 6.09 -12.93 6.87
N LYS A 15 5.27 -13.86 7.39
CA LYS A 15 4.66 -14.92 6.58
C LYS A 15 3.71 -14.36 5.52
N ALA A 16 2.93 -13.33 5.86
CA ALA A 16 2.05 -12.65 4.92
C ALA A 16 2.83 -12.00 3.76
N ILE A 17 3.96 -11.35 4.06
CA ILE A 17 4.85 -10.80 3.02
C ILE A 17 5.41 -11.92 2.14
N GLU A 18 5.94 -12.99 2.73
CA GLU A 18 6.49 -14.12 1.98
C GLU A 18 5.45 -14.77 1.06
N ASP A 19 4.24 -15.03 1.57
CA ASP A 19 3.15 -15.60 0.78
C ASP A 19 2.71 -14.69 -0.37
N TYR A 20 2.66 -13.38 -0.12
CA TYR A 20 2.33 -12.41 -1.16
C TYR A 20 3.40 -12.40 -2.26
N LEU A 21 4.69 -12.40 -1.88
CA LEU A 21 5.80 -12.44 -2.83
C LEU A 21 5.86 -13.75 -3.63
N GLU A 22 5.59 -14.90 -3.00
CA GLU A 22 5.49 -16.18 -3.70
C GLU A 22 4.37 -16.15 -4.75
N LEU A 23 3.20 -15.62 -4.38
CA LEU A 23 2.08 -15.48 -5.30
C LEU A 23 2.43 -14.63 -6.53
N LEU A 24 3.29 -13.61 -6.38
CA LEU A 24 3.78 -12.81 -7.50
C LEU A 24 4.77 -13.56 -8.40
N ARG A 25 5.61 -14.43 -7.83
CA ARG A 25 6.59 -15.23 -8.59
C ARG A 25 5.91 -16.24 -9.52
N ASP A 26 4.71 -16.69 -9.17
CA ASP A 26 3.91 -17.62 -9.96
C ASP A 26 3.23 -16.95 -11.18
N ILE A 27 3.28 -15.62 -11.30
CA ILE A 27 2.68 -14.89 -12.43
C ILE A 27 3.57 -15.06 -13.67
N PRO A 28 3.09 -15.72 -14.74
CA PRO A 28 3.88 -15.93 -15.93
C PRO A 28 4.13 -14.61 -16.66
N LEU A 29 5.39 -14.17 -16.71
CA LEU A 29 5.81 -12.97 -17.45
C LEU A 29 6.24 -13.35 -18.86
N ASN A 30 5.27 -13.53 -19.75
CA ASN A 30 5.55 -13.60 -21.19
C ASN A 30 4.75 -12.54 -21.94
N ILE A 31 5.39 -11.40 -22.23
CA ILE A 31 4.78 -10.29 -22.95
C ILE A 31 5.56 -10.07 -24.24
N SER A 32 5.01 -10.56 -25.34
CA SER A 32 5.58 -10.39 -26.68
C SER A 32 4.70 -9.45 -27.50
N ALA A 33 5.30 -8.44 -28.12
CA ALA A 33 4.61 -7.53 -29.03
C ALA A 33 5.53 -7.15 -30.20
N ASN A 34 4.97 -6.95 -31.39
CA ASN A 34 5.74 -6.64 -32.59
C ASN A 34 6.21 -5.18 -32.64
N ASN A 35 5.57 -4.30 -31.86
CA ASN A 35 5.92 -2.89 -31.77
C ASN A 35 5.42 -2.28 -30.44
N ILE A 36 5.88 -1.06 -30.14
CA ILE A 36 5.56 -0.36 -28.90
C ILE A 36 4.06 -0.05 -28.73
N LEU A 37 3.34 0.23 -29.82
CA LEU A 37 1.91 0.54 -29.75
C LEU A 37 1.11 -0.69 -29.32
N GLN A 38 1.45 -1.85 -29.88
CA GLN A 38 0.86 -3.12 -29.49
C GLN A 38 1.19 -3.46 -28.03
N LEU A 39 2.46 -3.34 -27.62
CA LEU A 39 2.87 -3.58 -26.23
C LEU A 39 2.05 -2.73 -25.26
N LEU A 40 1.95 -1.42 -25.51
CA LEU A 40 1.21 -0.50 -24.64
C LEU A 40 -0.30 -0.80 -24.61
N THR A 41 -0.84 -1.27 -25.73
CA THR A 41 -2.24 -1.68 -25.84
C THR A 41 -2.49 -2.92 -25.00
N ASP A 42 -1.64 -3.94 -25.14
CA ASP A 42 -1.74 -5.19 -24.37
C ASP A 42 -1.62 -4.91 -22.87
N LEU A 43 -0.63 -4.10 -22.46
CA LEU A 43 -0.45 -3.71 -21.05
C LEU A 43 -1.67 -2.99 -20.45
N LYS A 44 -2.37 -2.17 -21.24
CA LYS A 44 -3.48 -1.33 -20.77
C LYS A 44 -4.86 -1.92 -20.97
N ARG A 45 -5.01 -2.98 -21.76
CA ARG A 45 -6.33 -3.48 -22.20
C ARG A 45 -6.49 -4.98 -22.05
N LYS A 46 -5.40 -5.75 -22.01
CA LYS A 46 -5.46 -7.20 -21.84
C LYS A 46 -5.42 -7.55 -20.36
N GLU A 47 -6.38 -8.34 -19.92
CA GLU A 47 -6.44 -8.88 -18.55
C GLU A 47 -5.27 -9.82 -18.28
N LEU A 48 -4.79 -9.79 -17.04
CA LEU A 48 -3.64 -10.57 -16.59
C LEU A 48 -3.95 -12.07 -16.52
N ASN A 49 -5.19 -12.42 -16.15
CA ASN A 49 -5.67 -13.80 -15.95
C ASN A 49 -4.81 -14.62 -14.97
N ALA A 50 -4.07 -13.96 -14.08
CA ALA A 50 -3.15 -14.57 -13.13
C ALA A 50 -2.90 -13.66 -11.92
N GLY A 51 -2.29 -14.22 -10.86
CA GLY A 51 -1.89 -13.47 -9.67
C GLY A 51 -3.07 -13.05 -8.78
N PRO A 52 -2.90 -11.99 -7.97
CA PRO A 52 -3.91 -11.59 -6.98
C PRO A 52 -5.08 -10.83 -7.62
N TYR A 53 -4.86 -10.31 -8.83
CA TYR A 53 -5.83 -9.52 -9.59
C TYR A 53 -5.96 -10.07 -11.01
N PRO A 54 -6.61 -11.24 -11.19
CA PRO A 54 -6.70 -11.90 -12.49
C PRO A 54 -7.55 -11.10 -13.50
N ASP A 55 -8.59 -10.41 -13.01
CA ASP A 55 -9.61 -9.77 -13.83
C ASP A 55 -9.27 -8.32 -14.23
N VAL A 56 -8.03 -7.89 -13.99
CA VAL A 56 -7.57 -6.55 -14.35
C VAL A 56 -6.36 -6.60 -15.28
N THR A 57 -6.10 -5.47 -15.93
CA THR A 57 -4.95 -5.34 -16.84
C THR A 57 -3.63 -5.39 -16.08
N LEU A 58 -2.52 -5.79 -16.72
CA LEU A 58 -1.21 -5.78 -16.06
C LEU A 58 -0.85 -4.38 -15.52
N PHE A 59 -1.20 -3.32 -16.25
CA PHE A 59 -0.97 -1.95 -15.78
C PHE A 59 -1.72 -1.64 -14.47
N GLU A 60 -2.96 -2.10 -14.36
CA GLU A 60 -3.77 -1.92 -13.15
C GLU A 60 -3.29 -2.83 -12.01
N ALA A 61 -3.05 -4.10 -12.31
CA ALA A 61 -2.49 -5.07 -11.37
C ALA A 61 -1.18 -4.56 -10.78
N ALA A 62 -0.28 -4.01 -11.59
CA ALA A 62 0.98 -3.45 -11.12
C ALA A 62 0.77 -2.32 -10.09
N ASN A 63 -0.19 -1.41 -10.30
CA ASN A 63 -0.48 -0.34 -9.35
C ASN A 63 -1.06 -0.87 -8.02
N ARG A 64 -1.96 -1.87 -8.09
CA ARG A 64 -2.53 -2.53 -6.92
C ARG A 64 -1.46 -3.31 -6.15
N ILE A 65 -0.71 -4.17 -6.83
CA ILE A 65 0.39 -4.97 -6.27
C ILE A 65 1.41 -4.09 -5.57
N MET A 66 1.89 -3.04 -6.23
CA MET A 66 2.90 -2.17 -5.62
C MET A 66 2.34 -1.40 -4.42
N THR A 67 1.05 -1.08 -4.39
CA THR A 67 0.40 -0.47 -3.23
C THR A 67 0.25 -1.45 -2.08
N ASP A 68 -0.15 -2.69 -2.34
CA ASP A 68 -0.21 -3.75 -1.32
C ASP A 68 1.17 -3.99 -0.68
N LEU A 69 2.23 -3.96 -1.47
CA LEU A 69 3.59 -4.04 -0.95
C LEU A 69 3.94 -2.83 -0.06
N VAL A 70 3.53 -1.62 -0.42
CA VAL A 70 3.66 -0.44 0.47
C VAL A 70 2.95 -0.67 1.80
N ILE A 71 1.74 -1.25 1.78
CA ILE A 71 0.96 -1.59 2.98
C ILE A 71 1.71 -2.62 3.83
N LEU A 72 2.04 -3.77 3.25
CA LEU A 72 2.67 -4.88 3.97
C LEU A 72 4.01 -4.47 4.61
N PHE A 73 4.91 -3.86 3.84
CA PHE A 73 6.19 -3.40 4.38
C PHE A 73 6.03 -2.21 5.33
N GLY A 74 5.03 -1.36 5.11
CA GLY A 74 4.68 -0.27 6.02
C GLY A 74 4.24 -0.79 7.38
N VAL A 75 3.27 -1.71 7.42
CA VAL A 75 2.78 -2.35 8.64
C VAL A 75 3.89 -3.07 9.38
N LYS A 76 4.77 -3.81 8.67
CA LYS A 76 5.96 -4.41 9.28
C LYS A 76 6.83 -3.38 10.01
N LYS A 77 7.08 -2.22 9.42
CA LYS A 77 7.86 -1.16 10.06
C LYS A 77 7.15 -0.58 11.28
N LEU A 78 5.83 -0.39 11.22
CA LEU A 78 5.03 0.10 12.35
C LEU A 78 5.05 -0.87 13.53
N LEU A 79 4.82 -2.17 13.27
CA LEU A 79 4.91 -3.22 14.28
C LEU A 79 6.31 -3.28 14.92
N ASN A 80 7.35 -2.90 14.18
CA ASN A 80 8.72 -2.78 14.69
C ASN A 80 9.03 -1.44 15.39
N GLY A 81 8.03 -0.59 15.61
CA GLY A 81 8.16 0.65 16.37
C GLY A 81 8.87 1.78 15.62
N CYS A 82 8.79 1.83 14.28
CA CYS A 82 9.48 2.89 13.52
C CYS A 82 8.96 4.32 13.77
N ILE A 83 7.77 4.46 14.37
CA ILE A 83 7.17 5.72 14.82
C ILE A 83 6.72 5.50 16.26
N SER A 84 7.38 6.12 17.23
CA SER A 84 7.17 5.90 18.67
C SER A 84 5.72 6.10 19.13
N GLU A 85 5.04 7.06 18.52
CA GLU A 85 3.67 7.45 18.84
C GLU A 85 2.64 6.50 18.23
N ILE A 86 3.04 5.62 17.31
CA ILE A 86 2.17 4.60 16.71
C ILE A 86 2.63 3.23 17.23
N ASN A 87 1.94 2.72 18.25
CA ASN A 87 2.30 1.46 18.91
C ASN A 87 1.05 0.59 19.09
N PHE A 88 0.51 0.07 17.98
CA PHE A 88 -0.58 -0.90 17.97
C PHE A 88 -0.02 -2.31 17.78
N ASP A 89 -0.64 -3.30 18.40
CA ASP A 89 -0.22 -4.70 18.29
C ASP A 89 -0.74 -5.39 17.02
N GLU A 90 -1.84 -4.88 16.46
CA GLU A 90 -2.50 -5.40 15.26
C GLU A 90 -2.99 -4.26 14.36
N TYR A 91 -2.91 -4.48 13.05
CA TYR A 91 -3.44 -3.62 12.00
C TYR A 91 -4.40 -4.39 11.12
N GLU A 92 -5.57 -3.83 10.84
CA GLU A 92 -6.46 -4.28 9.79
C GLU A 92 -6.10 -3.58 8.49
N VAL A 93 -5.98 -4.34 7.39
CA VAL A 93 -5.57 -3.82 6.08
C VAL A 93 -6.52 -4.21 4.97
N GLU A 94 -6.55 -3.37 3.93
CA GLU A 94 -7.25 -3.64 2.69
C GLU A 94 -6.31 -3.64 1.49
N PHE A 95 -6.30 -4.74 0.75
CA PHE A 95 -5.53 -4.89 -0.48
C PHE A 95 -6.41 -4.57 -1.69
N GLY A 96 -5.77 -4.14 -2.78
CA GLY A 96 -6.39 -4.25 -4.10
C GLY A 96 -7.53 -3.31 -4.43
N HIS A 97 -7.82 -2.30 -3.61
CA HIS A 97 -9.00 -1.42 -3.77
C HIS A 97 -10.31 -2.22 -3.72
N GLU A 98 -10.46 -3.13 -2.76
CA GLU A 98 -11.70 -3.88 -2.60
C GLU A 98 -12.90 -3.00 -2.17
N ASN A 99 -12.68 -1.73 -1.83
CA ASN A 99 -13.66 -0.75 -1.34
C ASN A 99 -14.52 -1.29 -0.18
N PHE A 100 -14.02 -2.25 0.59
CA PHE A 100 -14.76 -2.77 1.76
C PHE A 100 -14.65 -1.81 2.94
N ASN A 101 -13.59 -1.02 3.00
CA ASN A 101 -13.33 0.01 4.00
C ASN A 101 -13.09 1.39 3.39
N ASP A 102 -13.37 2.40 4.21
CA ASP A 102 -13.12 3.81 3.89
C ASP A 102 -11.62 4.17 3.81
N ASN A 103 -10.73 3.33 4.36
CA ASN A 103 -9.29 3.55 4.51
C ASN A 103 -8.53 2.22 4.36
N ASP A 104 -7.32 2.25 3.80
CA ASP A 104 -6.50 1.06 3.53
C ASP A 104 -5.97 0.39 4.81
N ILE A 105 -5.81 1.15 5.90
CA ILE A 105 -5.21 0.68 7.15
C ILE A 105 -6.02 1.21 8.32
N LYS A 106 -6.33 0.34 9.28
CA LYS A 106 -6.96 0.70 10.55
C LYS A 106 -6.27 0.01 11.72
N ALA A 107 -6.27 0.66 12.88
CA ALA A 107 -5.88 0.01 14.13
C ALA A 107 -6.62 0.65 15.31
N PHE A 108 -6.86 -0.13 16.36
CA PHE A 108 -7.54 0.34 17.57
C PHE A 108 -7.02 -0.43 18.79
N ASP A 109 -6.66 0.29 19.85
CA ASP A 109 -6.14 -0.29 21.11
C ASP A 109 -7.15 -0.27 22.26
N GLY A 110 -8.42 0.03 21.97
CA GLY A 110 -9.46 0.25 22.99
C GLY A 110 -9.64 1.73 23.38
N ARG A 111 -8.71 2.62 23.02
CA ARG A 111 -8.73 4.05 23.41
C ARG A 111 -8.49 4.99 22.25
N ILE A 112 -7.51 4.68 21.39
CA ILE A 112 -7.10 5.48 20.25
C ILE A 112 -7.33 4.67 19.00
N GLU A 113 -7.90 5.32 17.99
CA GLU A 113 -8.04 4.77 16.65
C GLU A 113 -6.99 5.39 15.71
N LEU A 114 -6.53 4.59 14.77
CA LEU A 114 -5.70 5.02 13.66
C LEU A 114 -6.44 4.68 12.36
N ILE A 115 -6.50 5.66 11.47
CA ILE A 115 -6.90 5.45 10.08
C ILE A 115 -5.74 5.84 9.18
N GLY A 116 -5.51 5.06 8.13
CA GLY A 116 -4.39 5.27 7.25
C GLY A 116 -4.66 4.92 5.80
N GLU A 117 -3.91 5.58 4.94
CA GLU A 117 -3.94 5.40 3.49
C GLU A 117 -2.53 5.10 3.00
N ALA A 118 -2.45 4.22 2.01
CA ALA A 118 -1.22 3.80 1.40
C ALA A 118 -1.26 3.97 -0.11
N PHE A 119 -0.14 4.36 -0.71
CA PHE A 119 -0.05 4.35 -2.16
C PHE A 119 1.37 4.16 -2.68
N ASN A 120 1.46 3.49 -3.84
CA ASN A 120 2.62 3.53 -4.69
C ASN A 120 2.39 4.50 -5.87
N VAL A 121 3.24 5.54 -6.00
CA VAL A 121 3.13 6.53 -7.08
C VAL A 121 4.50 7.01 -7.54
N ALA A 122 4.59 7.41 -8.81
CA ALA A 122 5.76 8.15 -9.28
C ALA A 122 5.84 9.53 -8.62
N LYS A 123 7.07 10.04 -8.51
CA LYS A 123 7.38 11.34 -7.89
C LYS A 123 6.57 12.52 -8.42
N THR A 124 6.26 12.54 -9.72
CA THR A 124 5.44 13.59 -10.35
C THR A 124 3.99 13.60 -9.86
N PHE A 125 3.47 12.46 -9.40
CA PHE A 125 2.10 12.30 -8.89
C PHE A 125 2.01 12.40 -7.36
N PHE A 126 3.15 12.43 -6.66
CA PHE A 126 3.18 12.39 -5.21
C PHE A 126 2.44 13.57 -4.56
N GLN A 127 2.78 14.81 -4.90
CA GLN A 127 2.18 15.98 -4.24
C GLN A 127 0.66 16.07 -4.47
N PRO A 128 0.13 15.90 -5.71
CA PRO A 128 -1.31 15.83 -5.93
C PRO A 128 -1.99 14.71 -5.14
N LYS A 129 -1.45 13.49 -5.16
CA LYS A 129 -2.02 12.32 -4.46
C LYS A 129 -2.02 12.55 -2.93
N LYS A 130 -0.86 12.93 -2.36
CA LYS A 130 -0.71 13.27 -0.93
C LYS A 130 -1.75 14.29 -0.47
N ASN A 131 -1.91 15.38 -1.21
CA ASN A 131 -2.84 16.44 -0.81
C ASN A 131 -4.30 15.99 -0.88
N LYS A 132 -4.67 15.22 -1.92
CA LYS A 132 -6.01 14.63 -2.05
C LYS A 132 -6.30 13.64 -0.92
N THR A 133 -5.37 12.73 -0.64
CA THR A 133 -5.51 11.71 0.40
C THR A 133 -5.59 12.33 1.79
N LEU A 134 -4.69 13.25 2.15
CA LEU A 134 -4.76 13.96 3.43
C LEU A 134 -6.06 14.75 3.58
N LYS A 135 -6.55 15.39 2.50
CA LYS A 135 -7.85 16.08 2.52
C LYS A 135 -8.99 15.11 2.84
N LYS A 136 -9.02 13.94 2.19
CA LYS A 136 -10.00 12.87 2.45
C LYS A 136 -9.94 12.42 3.92
N MET A 137 -8.77 11.99 4.39
CA MET A 137 -8.61 11.47 5.76
C MET A 137 -9.00 12.50 6.82
N ARG A 138 -8.61 13.77 6.66
CA ARG A 138 -9.00 14.86 7.57
C ARG A 138 -10.51 15.12 7.62
N GLN A 139 -11.22 14.87 6.52
CA GLN A 139 -12.69 14.98 6.49
C GLN A 139 -13.37 13.79 7.16
N GLN A 140 -12.72 12.62 7.15
CA GLN A 140 -13.21 11.41 7.81
C GLN A 140 -12.85 11.36 9.30
N GLN A 141 -11.76 12.05 9.70
CA GLN A 141 -11.21 12.02 11.04
C GLN A 141 -12.26 12.38 12.09
N LYS A 142 -12.43 11.50 13.09
CA LYS A 142 -13.27 11.76 14.26
C LYS A 142 -12.40 11.88 15.51
N ASN A 143 -12.75 12.82 16.39
CA ASN A 143 -12.10 13.00 17.69
C ASN A 143 -10.56 13.11 17.58
N ASN A 144 -9.83 12.23 18.27
CA ASN A 144 -8.37 12.22 18.39
C ASN A 144 -7.72 11.08 17.60
N GLU A 145 -8.34 10.64 16.51
CA GLU A 145 -7.78 9.63 15.61
C GLU A 145 -6.39 10.04 15.09
N LYS A 146 -5.48 9.06 14.99
CA LYS A 146 -4.18 9.22 14.32
C LYS A 146 -4.36 9.01 12.82
N LEU A 147 -3.86 9.93 12.01
CA LEU A 147 -3.86 9.84 10.56
C LEU A 147 -2.51 9.36 10.06
N LEU A 148 -2.48 8.25 9.33
CA LEU A 148 -1.25 7.67 8.80
C LEU A 148 -1.22 7.71 7.28
N LEU A 149 -0.19 8.32 6.71
CA LEU A 149 0.08 8.26 5.28
C LEU A 149 1.32 7.42 4.99
N ILE A 150 1.15 6.29 4.31
CA ILE A 150 2.25 5.41 3.90
C ILE A 150 2.49 5.54 2.39
N TYR A 151 3.75 5.65 1.96
CA TYR A 151 4.07 5.80 0.54
C TYR A 151 5.44 5.22 0.19
N ASN A 152 5.61 4.84 -1.07
CA ASN A 152 6.88 4.37 -1.62
C ASN A 152 7.96 5.46 -1.53
N ALA A 153 9.17 5.09 -1.10
CA ALA A 153 10.26 6.02 -0.81
C ALA A 153 10.74 6.78 -2.05
N ASP A 154 10.62 6.19 -3.24
CA ASP A 154 10.96 6.79 -4.52
C ASP A 154 9.90 7.79 -5.05
N ALA A 155 8.76 7.94 -4.35
CA ALA A 155 7.79 9.00 -4.63
C ALA A 155 8.32 10.39 -4.24
N VAL A 156 9.42 10.48 -3.50
CA VAL A 156 9.97 11.75 -3.00
C VAL A 156 11.48 11.85 -3.24
N ASN A 157 12.02 13.06 -3.09
CA ASN A 157 13.48 13.24 -3.05
C ASN A 157 14.06 12.61 -1.78
N LYS A 158 15.32 12.18 -1.81
CA LYS A 158 16.04 11.65 -0.63
C LYS A 158 16.02 12.60 0.58
N ASN A 159 16.04 13.91 0.31
CA ASN A 159 16.03 14.95 1.35
C ASN A 159 14.61 15.48 1.65
N TYR A 160 13.56 14.79 1.20
CA TYR A 160 12.20 15.19 1.48
C TYR A 160 11.87 15.00 2.95
N VAL A 161 11.50 16.09 3.61
CA VAL A 161 11.00 16.09 4.98
C VAL A 161 9.51 16.37 4.95
N ALA A 162 8.72 15.41 5.44
CA ALA A 162 7.28 15.60 5.59
C ALA A 162 7.01 16.68 6.65
N LYS A 163 5.91 17.42 6.47
CA LYS A 163 5.44 18.44 7.41
C LYS A 163 4.02 18.08 7.87
N PRO A 164 3.87 17.04 8.70
CA PRO A 164 2.57 16.63 9.21
C PRO A 164 1.96 17.70 10.14
N ARG A 165 0.64 17.68 10.29
CA ARG A 165 -0.05 18.38 11.39
C ARG A 165 -0.05 17.52 12.65
N GLU A 166 -0.60 18.06 13.74
CA GLU A 166 -0.85 17.27 14.95
C GLU A 166 -1.68 16.02 14.61
N ASN A 167 -1.31 14.88 15.20
CA ASN A 167 -1.89 13.55 14.94
C ASN A 167 -1.75 13.02 13.50
N GLU A 168 -0.96 13.68 12.64
CA GLU A 168 -0.60 13.15 11.32
C GLU A 168 0.79 12.54 11.32
N TYR A 169 0.91 11.40 10.65
CA TYR A 169 2.15 10.65 10.55
C TYR A 169 2.39 10.25 9.11
N HIS A 170 3.65 10.28 8.71
CA HIS A 170 4.08 9.95 7.35
C HIS A 170 5.13 8.86 7.43
N LEU A 171 4.92 7.75 6.72
CA LEU A 171 5.84 6.64 6.66
C LEU A 171 6.31 6.41 5.22
N GLN A 172 7.62 6.56 5.02
CA GLN A 172 8.29 6.17 3.78
C GLN A 172 8.66 4.69 3.83
N VAL A 173 8.29 3.97 2.78
CA VAL A 173 8.53 2.53 2.63
C VAL A 173 9.43 2.29 1.43
N LYS A 174 10.56 1.63 1.66
CA LYS A 174 11.40 1.12 0.58
C LYS A 174 10.95 -0.31 0.31
N ILE A 175 10.50 -0.58 -0.91
CA ILE A 175 10.21 -1.94 -1.37
C ILE A 175 11.51 -2.46 -1.97
N GLU A 176 12.13 -3.41 -1.28
CA GLU A 176 13.31 -4.11 -1.75
C GLU A 176 12.97 -5.59 -1.91
N PHE A 177 13.45 -6.18 -2.98
CA PHE A 177 13.40 -7.61 -3.20
C PHE A 177 14.84 -8.10 -3.16
N ASP A 178 15.12 -9.10 -2.32
CA ASP A 178 16.41 -9.80 -2.30
C ASP A 178 16.59 -10.66 -3.57
#